data_AF-A0A9D4CIA6-F1
#
_entry.id   AF-A0A9D4CIA6-F1
#
_cell.length_a   1.000
_cell.length_b   1.000
_cell.length_c   1.000
_cell.angle_alpha   90.00
_cell.angle_beta   90.00
_cell.angle_gamma   90.00
#
_symmetry.space_group_name_H-M   'P 1'
#
loop_
_entity.id
_entity.type
_entity.pdbx_description
1 polymer ?
#
loop_
_entity_poly.entity_id
_entity_poly.type
_entity_poly.pdbx_seq_one_letter_code
_entity_poly.pdbx_strand_id
1 'polypeptide(L)'
;MVFTKTNNFTLILTWTLHASVIHGQIFSTPCAVGGTECDAFPNSVCDTANSLVCVCPGALGYIANGNRTRCDYSYGALTSPAGGTVSTTATITGGVATYACNPGFILNGVNTRTCVLNSGWSNTAPTCLTGKLNDDCSVKTDLCANIANGNCLVGSCTCNAGYQDDGTTKNCTDINECVSDPCLNDAACVNGLAKYTCQCAVGWTGTNCETDINECASVPCRNGATCTHGLDAYQCTCAPGYSGVNCDTDINECTSNPCVNGATCVDAINGFNCVCVSGYTGAQCQTDINECATVTCENGATCDDLINAYRCRCVTGFTGNLCQTNINDCIGIVCNNGGTCVDQVNNYACNCVSGYSGSHCNTNINDCISITCANNGTCIDKINSFNCACAPGWTGTLARRMLTNVTAMPAQTMPPALMYLVGTRASVRMDTLDRFVKRK
;
A
#
# COMPACT_ATOMS: atom_id res chain seq x y z
N MET A 1 38.25 -20.57 7.38
CA MET A 1 38.65 -19.35 6.64
C MET A 1 38.12 -19.48 5.23
N VAL A 2 37.61 -18.39 4.64
CA VAL A 2 37.23 -18.35 3.22
C VAL A 2 38.44 -17.87 2.43
N PHE A 3 38.82 -18.58 1.36
CA PHE A 3 39.65 -18.03 0.29
C PHE A 3 39.13 -18.46 -1.08
N THR A 4 39.17 -17.52 -2.02
CA THR A 4 38.55 -17.60 -3.34
C THR A 4 39.43 -18.29 -4.36
N LYS A 5 38.79 -18.91 -5.36
CA LYS A 5 39.46 -19.56 -6.50
C LYS A 5 39.62 -18.54 -7.64
N THR A 6 40.84 -18.34 -8.14
CA THR A 6 41.05 -17.54 -9.36
C THR A 6 42.30 -17.99 -10.13
N ASN A 7 42.09 -18.34 -11.40
CA ASN A 7 43.00 -18.34 -12.56
C ASN A 7 44.44 -18.89 -12.45
N ASN A 8 44.65 -20.00 -13.19
CA ASN A 8 45.76 -20.28 -14.11
C ASN A 8 47.10 -19.54 -13.94
N PHE A 9 48.19 -20.30 -13.74
CA PHE A 9 49.20 -20.52 -14.79
C PHE A 9 50.08 -21.75 -14.46
N THR A 10 50.66 -22.38 -15.49
CA THR A 10 51.48 -23.60 -15.36
C THR A 10 52.96 -23.28 -15.59
N LEU A 11 53.85 -23.75 -14.71
CA LEU A 11 55.27 -23.93 -15.00
C LEU A 11 55.90 -24.99 -14.08
N ILE A 12 57.02 -25.55 -14.52
CA ILE A 12 57.62 -26.81 -14.02
C ILE A 12 59.00 -26.49 -13.43
N LEU A 13 59.44 -27.19 -12.36
CA LEU A 13 60.77 -27.81 -12.23
C LEU A 13 61.01 -28.54 -10.88
N THR A 14 61.24 -29.86 -11.01
CA THR A 14 62.15 -30.75 -10.24
C THR A 14 62.59 -30.43 -8.80
N TRP A 15 62.46 -31.45 -7.93
CA TRP A 15 63.18 -31.59 -6.66
C TRP A 15 64.50 -32.36 -6.84
N THR A 16 65.48 -32.11 -5.97
CA THR A 16 66.65 -33.01 -5.73
C THR A 16 66.93 -33.12 -4.23
N LEU A 17 67.02 -34.34 -3.71
CA LEU A 17 67.43 -34.58 -2.31
C LEU A 17 68.96 -34.50 -2.18
N HIS A 18 69.42 -33.97 -1.04
CA HIS A 18 70.76 -34.27 -0.51
C HIS A 18 70.63 -35.36 0.56
N ALA A 19 71.60 -36.28 0.57
CA ALA A 19 71.82 -37.24 1.66
C ALA A 19 73.29 -37.13 2.12
N SER A 20 73.54 -37.25 3.43
CA SER A 20 74.86 -37.02 4.02
C SER A 20 75.55 -38.32 4.45
N VAL A 21 76.86 -38.43 4.16
CA VAL A 21 77.84 -39.37 4.77
C VAL A 21 78.28 -38.86 6.16
N ILE A 22 79.05 -39.54 7.03
CA ILE A 22 80.05 -40.65 6.95
C ILE A 22 79.88 -41.55 8.22
N HIS A 23 80.60 -42.63 8.57
CA HIS A 23 81.89 -43.27 8.24
C HIS A 23 81.75 -44.82 8.43
N GLY A 24 82.72 -45.69 8.07
CA GLY A 24 83.95 -45.46 7.32
C GLY A 24 85.16 -46.32 7.73
N GLN A 25 86.26 -46.17 6.96
CA GLN A 25 87.63 -46.69 7.18
C GLN A 25 87.82 -48.22 7.03
N ILE A 26 88.97 -48.76 6.58
CA ILE A 26 90.38 -48.30 6.67
C ILE A 26 91.04 -48.04 5.28
N PHE A 27 92.17 -47.33 5.29
CA PHE A 27 92.90 -46.73 4.16
C PHE A 27 93.73 -47.67 3.27
N SER A 28 93.83 -47.34 1.98
CA SER A 28 95.12 -46.95 1.36
C SER A 28 94.92 -46.16 0.05
N THR A 29 95.57 -45.00 -0.09
CA THR A 29 95.56 -44.09 -1.27
C THR A 29 96.83 -43.20 -1.20
N PRO A 30 97.23 -42.43 -2.26
CA PRO A 30 96.58 -42.26 -3.57
C PRO A 30 97.48 -42.50 -4.79
N CYS A 31 96.85 -42.57 -5.97
CA CYS A 31 97.39 -42.02 -7.21
C CYS A 31 96.35 -41.07 -7.84
N ALA A 32 96.30 -39.83 -7.33
CA ALA A 32 95.71 -38.69 -8.04
C ALA A 32 96.81 -38.06 -8.93
N VAL A 33 96.51 -37.42 -10.06
CA VAL A 33 95.38 -36.52 -10.36
C VAL A 33 94.83 -36.77 -11.76
N GLY A 34 93.50 -36.64 -11.93
CA GLY A 34 92.79 -36.83 -13.20
C GLY A 34 92.13 -38.20 -13.24
N GLY A 35 90.85 -38.26 -12.87
CA GLY A 35 90.20 -39.53 -12.53
C GLY A 35 89.73 -40.35 -13.73
N THR A 36 90.33 -41.54 -13.90
CA THR A 36 89.60 -42.79 -14.12
C THR A 36 90.33 -43.92 -13.42
N GLU A 37 89.81 -44.39 -12.28
CA GLU A 37 90.18 -45.70 -11.74
C GLU A 37 89.54 -46.77 -12.64
N CYS A 38 90.29 -47.83 -13.01
CA CYS A 38 89.68 -49.02 -13.59
C CYS A 38 88.88 -49.71 -12.46
N ASP A 39 87.56 -49.51 -12.40
CA ASP A 39 86.66 -50.09 -11.38
C ASP A 39 87.05 -51.53 -11.03
N ALA A 40 87.29 -51.80 -9.75
CA ALA A 40 88.05 -52.96 -9.30
C ALA A 40 87.38 -54.31 -9.61
N PHE A 41 87.74 -54.90 -10.76
CA PHE A 41 87.51 -56.31 -11.08
C PHE A 41 88.83 -57.10 -11.03
N PRO A 42 88.82 -58.34 -10.53
CA PRO A 42 90.03 -59.14 -10.37
C PRO A 42 90.73 -59.36 -11.72
N ASN A 43 92.07 -59.19 -11.72
CA ASN A 43 92.96 -59.33 -12.87
C ASN A 43 92.79 -58.28 -13.99
N SER A 44 92.20 -57.13 -13.71
CA SER A 44 92.37 -55.93 -14.55
C SER A 44 93.70 -55.23 -14.21
N VAL A 45 94.43 -54.76 -15.23
CA VAL A 45 95.76 -54.13 -15.08
C VAL A 45 95.86 -52.93 -16.04
N CYS A 46 96.46 -51.83 -15.56
CA CYS A 46 96.76 -50.65 -16.37
C CYS A 46 98.05 -50.86 -17.18
N ASP A 47 98.08 -50.40 -18.43
CA ASP A 47 99.31 -50.36 -19.23
C ASP A 47 100.31 -49.35 -18.62
N THR A 48 101.56 -49.77 -18.45
CA THR A 48 102.64 -48.94 -17.88
C THR A 48 103.16 -47.87 -18.85
N ALA A 49 102.74 -47.89 -20.12
CA ALA A 49 103.15 -46.92 -21.14
C ALA A 49 102.24 -45.68 -21.26
N ASN A 50 100.98 -45.72 -20.81
CA ASN A 50 100.07 -44.57 -20.75
C ASN A 50 98.84 -44.85 -19.85
N SER A 51 98.64 -44.03 -18.82
CA SER A 51 97.74 -44.31 -17.67
C SER A 51 96.23 -44.18 -17.92
N LEU A 52 95.72 -44.50 -19.11
CA LEU A 52 94.31 -44.27 -19.52
C LEU A 52 93.65 -45.46 -20.24
N VAL A 53 94.27 -46.65 -20.25
CA VAL A 53 93.74 -47.84 -20.94
C VAL A 53 93.73 -49.05 -19.99
N CYS A 54 92.55 -49.56 -19.68
CA CYS A 54 92.38 -50.83 -18.94
C CYS A 54 92.48 -52.01 -19.93
N VAL A 55 93.31 -53.02 -19.63
CA VAL A 55 93.40 -54.24 -20.46
C VAL A 55 92.38 -55.28 -19.96
N CYS A 56 91.43 -55.65 -20.81
CA CYS A 56 90.29 -56.51 -20.44
C CYS A 56 90.50 -57.99 -20.84
N PRO A 57 90.19 -58.97 -19.96
CA PRO A 57 90.29 -60.40 -20.27
C PRO A 57 89.25 -60.89 -21.30
N GLY A 58 89.54 -60.71 -22.59
CA GLY A 58 88.65 -61.11 -23.69
C GLY A 58 88.26 -62.59 -23.69
N ALA A 59 89.13 -63.48 -23.18
CA ALA A 59 88.86 -64.91 -23.01
C ALA A 59 87.74 -65.22 -21.99
N LEU A 60 87.32 -64.24 -21.18
CA LEU A 60 86.24 -64.34 -20.20
C LEU A 60 85.00 -63.52 -20.60
N GLY A 61 84.93 -62.99 -21.84
CA GLY A 61 83.78 -62.20 -22.32
C GLY A 61 83.79 -60.71 -21.97
N TYR A 62 84.85 -60.23 -21.31
CA TYR A 62 85.02 -58.80 -21.00
C TYR A 62 85.69 -58.07 -22.16
N ILE A 63 85.10 -56.96 -22.59
CA ILE A 63 85.67 -56.04 -23.59
C ILE A 63 85.79 -54.63 -23.02
N ALA A 64 86.72 -53.86 -23.56
CA ALA A 64 86.85 -52.45 -23.20
C ALA A 64 85.62 -51.67 -23.66
N ASN A 65 85.05 -50.85 -22.77
CA ASN A 65 84.04 -49.86 -23.13
C ASN A 65 84.64 -48.86 -24.17
N GLY A 66 83.82 -48.10 -24.89
CA GLY A 66 84.25 -47.32 -26.06
C GLY A 66 85.41 -46.35 -25.81
N ASN A 67 85.54 -45.83 -24.58
CA ASN A 67 86.63 -44.94 -24.17
C ASN A 67 87.79 -45.63 -23.42
N ARG A 68 87.78 -46.98 -23.36
CA ARG A 68 88.79 -47.88 -22.75
C ARG A 68 89.15 -47.71 -21.26
N THR A 69 88.45 -46.84 -20.55
CA THR A 69 88.63 -46.58 -19.11
C THR A 69 87.92 -47.58 -18.19
N ARG A 70 87.22 -48.58 -18.75
CA ARG A 70 86.50 -49.61 -17.99
C ARG A 70 86.29 -50.87 -18.83
N CYS A 71 86.27 -52.03 -18.18
CA CYS A 71 85.93 -53.31 -18.81
C CYS A 71 84.47 -53.67 -18.54
N ASP A 72 83.72 -54.01 -19.59
CA ASP A 72 82.33 -54.44 -19.51
C ASP A 72 82.15 -55.85 -20.05
N TYR A 73 81.23 -56.61 -19.44
CA TYR A 73 80.84 -57.93 -19.94
C TYR A 73 79.97 -57.78 -21.17
N SER A 74 80.28 -58.50 -22.25
CA SER A 74 79.47 -58.55 -23.47
C SER A 74 78.69 -59.86 -23.52
N TYR A 75 77.36 -59.78 -23.51
CA TYR A 75 76.47 -60.95 -23.54
C TYR A 75 76.13 -61.41 -24.98
N GLY A 76 76.92 -61.00 -25.96
CA GLY A 76 76.74 -61.34 -27.37
C GLY A 76 75.61 -60.59 -28.07
N ALA A 77 75.45 -60.86 -29.37
CA ALA A 77 74.39 -60.30 -30.19
C ALA A 77 73.05 -61.00 -29.94
N LEU A 78 71.97 -60.23 -29.93
CA LEU A 78 70.60 -60.76 -29.84
C LEU A 78 70.09 -61.21 -31.21
N THR A 79 69.32 -62.30 -31.23
CA THR A 79 68.59 -62.76 -32.41
C THR A 79 67.28 -61.99 -32.60
N SER A 80 66.95 -61.63 -33.83
CA SER A 80 65.63 -61.08 -34.20
C SER A 80 64.51 -62.09 -33.90
N PRO A 81 63.33 -61.64 -33.44
CA PRO A 81 62.15 -62.50 -33.33
C PRO A 81 61.64 -62.90 -34.72
N ALA A 82 61.03 -64.08 -34.84
CA ALA A 82 60.37 -64.49 -36.07
C ALA A 82 59.26 -63.48 -36.44
N GLY A 83 59.29 -62.94 -37.65
CA GLY A 83 58.38 -61.86 -38.06
C GLY A 83 58.78 -60.45 -37.58
N GLY A 84 60.02 -60.24 -37.13
CA GLY A 84 60.52 -58.92 -36.73
C GLY A 84 62.04 -58.77 -36.83
N THR A 85 62.53 -57.73 -36.16
CA THR A 85 63.93 -57.29 -36.14
C THR A 85 64.34 -56.87 -34.71
N VAL A 86 65.64 -56.91 -34.43
CA VAL A 86 66.22 -56.30 -33.23
C VAL A 86 67.41 -55.43 -33.63
N SER A 87 67.51 -54.23 -33.06
CA SER A 87 68.63 -53.31 -33.21
C SER A 87 69.24 -53.02 -31.83
N THR A 88 70.56 -53.18 -31.68
CA THR A 88 71.27 -52.90 -30.43
C THR A 88 72.10 -51.63 -30.54
N THR A 89 72.09 -50.81 -29.50
CA THR A 89 72.98 -49.65 -29.37
C THR A 89 74.39 -50.06 -28.96
N ALA A 90 74.50 -51.07 -28.09
CA ALA A 90 75.72 -51.83 -27.80
C ALA A 90 75.34 -53.22 -27.21
N THR A 91 76.28 -54.16 -27.15
CA THR A 91 76.10 -55.49 -26.52
C THR A 91 76.75 -55.62 -25.13
N ILE A 92 77.22 -54.50 -24.58
CA ILE A 92 77.79 -54.37 -23.24
C ILE A 92 76.76 -53.82 -22.25
N THR A 93 77.05 -53.92 -20.95
CA THR A 93 76.29 -53.28 -19.86
C THR A 93 75.84 -51.86 -20.21
N GLY A 94 74.57 -51.54 -19.97
CA GLY A 94 73.95 -50.25 -20.30
C GLY A 94 73.48 -50.14 -21.76
N GLY A 95 73.92 -51.02 -22.66
CA GLY A 95 73.41 -51.11 -24.02
C GLY A 95 71.93 -51.47 -24.05
N VAL A 96 71.16 -50.79 -24.90
CA VAL A 96 69.73 -51.02 -25.11
C VAL A 96 69.51 -51.72 -26.46
N ALA A 97 68.71 -52.78 -26.44
CA ALA A 97 68.18 -53.49 -27.60
C ALA A 97 66.73 -53.10 -27.82
N THR A 98 66.41 -52.59 -29.01
CA THR A 98 65.05 -52.24 -29.44
C THR A 98 64.54 -53.26 -30.45
N TYR A 99 63.33 -53.74 -30.23
CA TYR A 99 62.64 -54.75 -31.04
C TYR A 99 61.49 -54.11 -31.81
N ALA A 100 61.37 -54.45 -33.09
CA ALA A 100 60.29 -54.01 -33.96
C ALA A 100 59.76 -55.18 -34.79
N CYS A 101 58.45 -55.26 -35.00
CA CYS A 101 57.84 -56.28 -35.85
C CYS A 101 57.72 -55.80 -37.30
N ASN A 102 57.79 -56.75 -38.23
CA ASN A 102 57.60 -56.50 -39.66
C ASN A 102 56.10 -56.20 -39.93
N PRO A 103 55.76 -55.51 -41.05
CA PRO A 103 54.38 -55.28 -41.43
C PRO A 103 53.53 -56.56 -41.42
N GLY A 104 52.36 -56.50 -40.79
CA GLY A 104 51.48 -57.67 -40.58
C GLY A 104 51.72 -58.44 -39.27
N PHE A 105 52.71 -58.06 -38.47
CA PHE A 105 52.97 -58.62 -37.15
C PHE A 105 52.87 -57.57 -36.03
N ILE A 106 52.39 -58.00 -34.85
CA ILE A 106 52.18 -57.16 -33.67
C ILE A 106 53.16 -57.60 -32.58
N LEU A 107 53.78 -56.62 -31.91
CA LEU A 107 54.74 -56.89 -30.83
C LEU A 107 54.00 -57.28 -29.53
N ASN A 108 54.29 -58.47 -29.05
CA ASN A 108 53.85 -59.00 -27.76
C ASN A 108 55.02 -59.01 -26.77
N GLY A 109 54.98 -58.10 -25.80
CA GLY A 109 56.03 -57.84 -24.81
C GLY A 109 56.62 -56.44 -24.91
N VAL A 110 57.56 -56.11 -24.04
CA VAL A 110 58.23 -54.79 -24.00
C VAL A 110 59.17 -54.66 -25.20
N ASN A 111 59.10 -53.53 -25.92
CA ASN A 111 59.90 -53.26 -27.12
C ASN A 111 61.39 -52.99 -26.86
N THR A 112 61.80 -52.83 -25.62
CA THR A 112 63.20 -52.64 -25.23
C THR A 112 63.68 -53.66 -24.20
N ARG A 113 64.97 -54.01 -24.29
CA ARG A 113 65.73 -54.75 -23.27
C ARG A 113 67.03 -54.01 -23.02
N THR A 114 67.50 -53.96 -21.77
CA THR A 114 68.77 -53.33 -21.40
C THR A 114 69.75 -54.39 -20.94
N CYS A 115 71.01 -54.28 -21.32
CA CYS A 115 72.06 -55.18 -20.84
C CYS A 115 72.45 -54.80 -19.40
N VAL A 116 72.21 -55.69 -18.45
CA VAL A 116 72.42 -55.47 -17.01
C VAL A 116 73.63 -56.25 -16.52
N LEU A 117 74.49 -55.58 -15.76
CA LEU A 117 75.71 -56.17 -15.20
C LEU A 117 75.41 -57.44 -14.41
N ASN A 118 76.19 -58.50 -14.63
CA ASN A 118 76.06 -59.83 -14.02
C ASN A 118 74.72 -60.55 -14.26
N SER A 119 73.75 -59.94 -14.96
CA SER A 119 72.38 -60.42 -15.12
C SER A 119 71.96 -60.65 -16.58
N GLY A 120 72.78 -60.22 -17.54
CA GLY A 120 72.48 -60.32 -18.97
C GLY A 120 71.41 -59.34 -19.43
N TRP A 121 70.73 -59.65 -20.54
CA TRP A 121 69.67 -58.82 -21.09
C TRP A 121 68.39 -58.88 -20.23
N SER A 122 67.91 -57.72 -19.77
CA SER A 122 66.69 -57.58 -18.98
C SER A 122 65.47 -58.16 -19.68
N ASN A 123 64.47 -58.59 -18.88
CA ASN A 123 63.19 -59.16 -19.32
C ASN A 123 63.32 -60.31 -20.35
N THR A 124 62.19 -60.91 -20.74
CA THR A 124 62.15 -61.88 -21.85
C THR A 124 62.25 -61.15 -23.20
N ALA A 125 62.68 -61.86 -24.24
CA ALA A 125 62.60 -61.34 -25.60
C ALA A 125 61.13 -61.21 -26.01
N PRO A 126 60.68 -60.06 -26.56
CA PRO A 126 59.33 -59.93 -27.07
C PRO A 126 59.14 -60.78 -28.33
N THR A 127 57.90 -61.14 -28.60
CA THR A 127 57.52 -61.98 -29.76
C THR A 127 56.71 -61.15 -30.75
N CYS A 128 56.85 -61.46 -32.05
CA CYS A 128 56.02 -60.86 -33.08
C CYS A 128 54.92 -61.86 -33.46
N LEU A 129 53.68 -61.56 -33.09
CA LEU A 129 52.50 -62.39 -33.37
C LEU A 129 51.85 -61.95 -34.68
N THR A 130 51.30 -62.88 -35.46
CA THR A 130 50.57 -62.55 -36.69
C THR A 130 49.34 -61.70 -36.38
N GLY A 131 49.23 -60.54 -37.02
CA GLY A 131 48.27 -59.51 -36.67
C GLY A 131 46.81 -59.83 -37.05
N LYS A 132 46.04 -60.33 -36.07
CA LYS A 132 44.59 -60.15 -36.01
C LYS A 132 44.18 -59.68 -34.61
N LEU A 133 44.34 -58.38 -34.36
CA LEU A 133 43.54 -57.72 -33.33
C LEU A 133 42.11 -57.55 -33.86
N ASN A 134 41.15 -57.97 -33.07
CA ASN A 134 39.72 -58.01 -33.38
C ASN A 134 39.02 -56.70 -33.01
N ASP A 135 39.54 -55.58 -33.53
CA ASP A 135 38.99 -54.21 -33.34
C ASP A 135 37.83 -53.92 -34.33
N ASP A 136 36.95 -54.92 -34.52
CA ASP A 136 36.14 -55.04 -35.73
C ASP A 136 34.65 -55.17 -35.40
N CYS A 137 33.99 -54.01 -35.26
CA CYS A 137 32.54 -53.87 -35.18
C CYS A 137 31.80 -54.28 -36.48
N SER A 138 32.51 -54.78 -37.51
CA SER A 138 31.97 -55.14 -38.83
C SER A 138 32.04 -56.65 -39.16
N VAL A 139 32.85 -57.47 -38.48
CA VAL A 139 32.76 -58.95 -38.56
C VAL A 139 31.83 -59.58 -37.53
N LYS A 140 31.20 -58.77 -36.67
CA LYS A 140 30.05 -59.19 -35.89
C LYS A 140 28.83 -58.32 -36.18
N THR A 141 27.94 -58.83 -37.02
CA THR A 141 26.56 -58.35 -37.19
C THR A 141 25.73 -58.41 -35.89
N ASP A 142 26.25 -59.12 -34.88
CA ASP A 142 25.53 -59.55 -33.68
C ASP A 142 26.06 -58.87 -32.41
N LEU A 143 26.53 -57.61 -32.52
CA LEU A 143 26.91 -56.83 -31.34
C LEU A 143 26.09 -55.55 -31.11
N CYS A 144 25.83 -54.70 -32.11
CA CYS A 144 24.97 -53.52 -31.93
C CYS A 144 23.95 -53.42 -33.09
N ALA A 145 22.82 -54.13 -32.99
CA ALA A 145 21.93 -54.37 -34.13
C ALA A 145 20.98 -53.19 -34.53
N ASN A 146 21.28 -51.95 -34.11
CA ASN A 146 20.71 -50.70 -34.65
C ASN A 146 21.58 -49.48 -34.30
N ILE A 147 22.47 -49.09 -35.23
CA ILE A 147 23.41 -47.95 -35.06
C ILE A 147 22.69 -46.58 -35.15
N ALA A 148 21.41 -46.53 -35.51
CA ALA A 148 20.64 -45.28 -35.59
C ALA A 148 20.67 -44.46 -34.29
N ASN A 149 20.70 -45.13 -33.13
CA ASN A 149 20.59 -44.55 -31.79
C ASN A 149 21.77 -44.93 -30.86
N GLY A 150 22.94 -45.28 -31.41
CA GLY A 150 24.12 -45.63 -30.61
C GLY A 150 25.40 -45.82 -31.43
N ASN A 151 26.53 -45.93 -30.73
CA ASN A 151 27.86 -46.06 -31.32
C ASN A 151 28.55 -47.35 -30.85
N CYS A 152 29.32 -48.00 -31.73
CA CYS A 152 30.19 -49.12 -31.39
C CYS A 152 31.63 -48.60 -31.22
N LEU A 153 32.26 -48.87 -30.08
CA LEU A 153 33.64 -48.48 -29.78
C LEU A 153 34.37 -49.62 -29.06
N VAL A 154 35.46 -50.12 -29.65
CA VAL A 154 36.32 -51.20 -29.11
C VAL A 154 35.50 -52.40 -28.60
N GLY A 155 34.55 -52.88 -29.40
CA GLY A 155 33.72 -54.04 -29.07
C GLY A 155 32.71 -53.81 -27.92
N SER A 156 32.33 -52.56 -27.65
CA SER A 156 31.24 -52.20 -26.75
C SER A 156 30.21 -51.30 -27.45
N CYS A 157 28.93 -51.48 -27.13
CA CYS A 157 27.84 -50.64 -27.64
C CYS A 157 27.50 -49.58 -26.60
N THR A 158 27.69 -48.31 -26.96
CA THR A 158 27.24 -47.17 -26.17
C THR A 158 26.05 -46.52 -26.84
N CYS A 159 24.87 -46.63 -26.24
CA CYS A 159 23.67 -45.98 -26.73
C CYS A 159 23.75 -44.45 -26.58
N ASN A 160 23.08 -43.73 -27.46
CA ASN A 160 22.95 -42.28 -27.36
C ASN A 160 22.10 -41.91 -26.13
N ALA A 161 22.21 -40.67 -25.64
CA ALA A 161 21.37 -40.19 -24.54
C ALA A 161 19.87 -40.36 -24.87
N GLY A 162 19.08 -40.84 -23.90
CA GLY A 162 17.68 -41.23 -24.10
C GLY A 162 17.47 -42.66 -24.62
N TYR A 163 18.54 -43.44 -24.83
CA TYR A 163 18.47 -44.84 -25.25
C TYR A 163 19.24 -45.78 -24.31
N GLN A 164 18.69 -46.98 -24.11
CA GLN A 164 19.25 -48.05 -23.27
C GLN A 164 19.42 -49.37 -24.03
N ASP A 165 20.43 -50.12 -23.62
CA ASP A 165 20.73 -51.49 -24.05
C ASP A 165 19.63 -52.45 -23.58
N ASP A 166 18.97 -53.15 -24.51
CA ASP A 166 17.92 -54.14 -24.23
C ASP A 166 18.38 -55.39 -23.45
N GLY A 167 19.68 -55.48 -23.14
CA GLY A 167 20.29 -56.54 -22.36
C GLY A 167 20.36 -57.91 -23.05
N THR A 168 19.78 -58.07 -24.23
CA THR A 168 19.50 -59.38 -24.86
C THR A 168 19.95 -59.47 -26.31
N THR A 169 19.63 -58.47 -27.14
CA THR A 169 20.13 -58.34 -28.53
C THR A 169 21.12 -57.18 -28.71
N LYS A 170 21.46 -56.49 -27.61
CA LYS A 170 22.35 -55.32 -27.56
C LYS A 170 21.87 -54.18 -28.45
N ASN A 171 20.55 -54.01 -28.48
CA ASN A 171 19.89 -52.94 -29.21
C ASN A 171 19.64 -51.72 -28.34
N CYS A 172 19.88 -50.54 -28.91
CA CYS A 172 19.57 -49.26 -28.27
C CYS A 172 18.07 -48.96 -28.42
N THR A 173 17.32 -49.34 -27.38
CA THR A 173 15.88 -49.11 -27.22
C THR A 173 15.60 -47.80 -26.51
N ASP A 174 14.46 -47.19 -26.81
CA ASP A 174 14.01 -45.94 -26.20
C ASP A 174 13.89 -46.09 -24.67
N ILE A 175 14.44 -45.16 -23.89
CA ILE A 175 14.22 -45.16 -22.44
C ILE A 175 12.80 -44.67 -22.20
N ASN A 176 11.99 -45.49 -21.53
CA ASN A 176 10.69 -45.03 -21.04
C ASN A 176 10.89 -44.21 -19.75
N GLU A 177 11.20 -42.92 -19.87
CA GLU A 177 11.49 -42.07 -18.71
C GLU A 177 10.29 -41.93 -17.77
N CYS A 178 9.07 -42.13 -18.27
CA CYS A 178 7.85 -42.16 -17.44
C CYS A 178 7.83 -43.30 -16.41
N VAL A 179 8.71 -44.31 -16.50
CA VAL A 179 8.86 -45.36 -15.46
C VAL A 179 9.45 -44.82 -14.16
N SER A 180 10.02 -43.61 -14.17
CA SER A 180 10.55 -42.93 -12.98
C SER A 180 9.58 -41.93 -12.33
N ASP A 181 8.32 -41.89 -12.77
CA ASP A 181 7.29 -40.92 -12.37
C ASP A 181 7.83 -39.46 -12.29
N PRO A 182 8.45 -38.93 -13.37
CA PRO A 182 9.17 -37.65 -13.33
C PRO A 182 8.24 -36.42 -13.27
N CYS A 183 6.94 -36.60 -13.53
CA CYS A 183 5.94 -35.53 -13.58
C CYS A 183 5.25 -35.38 -12.22
N LEU A 184 5.23 -34.17 -11.69
CA LEU A 184 4.67 -33.83 -10.38
C LEU A 184 3.22 -33.32 -10.49
N ASN A 185 2.54 -33.22 -9.34
CA ASN A 185 1.26 -32.53 -9.20
C ASN A 185 0.18 -33.05 -10.18
N ASP A 186 -0.04 -34.36 -10.15
CA ASP A 186 -1.02 -35.10 -10.96
C ASP A 186 -0.90 -34.94 -12.50
N ALA A 187 0.25 -34.44 -12.98
CA ALA A 187 0.55 -34.28 -14.40
C ALA A 187 0.77 -35.62 -15.12
N ALA A 188 0.19 -35.76 -16.32
CA ALA A 188 0.31 -36.99 -17.10
C ALA A 188 1.65 -37.05 -17.87
N CYS A 189 2.46 -38.07 -17.60
CA CYS A 189 3.71 -38.29 -18.33
C CYS A 189 3.47 -38.90 -19.70
N VAL A 190 4.01 -38.28 -20.76
CA VAL A 190 3.99 -38.80 -22.13
C VAL A 190 5.42 -39.12 -22.56
N ASN A 191 5.70 -40.40 -22.81
CA ASN A 191 7.00 -40.81 -23.33
C ASN A 191 7.13 -40.49 -24.82
N GLY A 192 8.34 -40.16 -25.27
CA GLY A 192 8.68 -39.90 -26.65
C GLY A 192 10.15 -40.22 -26.94
N LEU A 193 10.54 -40.09 -28.20
CA LEU A 193 11.88 -40.52 -28.65
C LEU A 193 12.99 -39.73 -27.94
N ALA A 194 13.76 -40.43 -27.10
CA ALA A 194 14.83 -39.90 -26.25
C ALA A 194 14.42 -38.74 -25.32
N LYS A 195 13.13 -38.62 -24.98
CA LYS A 195 12.59 -37.61 -24.05
C LYS A 195 11.13 -37.90 -23.67
N TYR A 196 10.76 -37.54 -22.45
CA TYR A 196 9.38 -37.40 -22.02
C TYR A 196 8.85 -35.98 -22.24
N THR A 197 7.56 -35.78 -21.97
CA THR A 197 6.93 -34.48 -21.79
C THR A 197 5.80 -34.63 -20.77
N CYS A 198 5.79 -33.79 -19.75
CA CYS A 198 4.70 -33.76 -18.77
C CYS A 198 3.54 -32.89 -19.27
N GLN A 199 2.33 -33.45 -19.30
CA GLN A 199 1.09 -32.69 -19.52
C GLN A 199 0.60 -32.21 -18.16
N CYS A 200 0.92 -30.96 -17.81
CA CYS A 200 0.61 -30.41 -16.49
C CYS A 200 -0.89 -30.35 -16.22
N ALA A 201 -1.24 -30.64 -14.96
CA ALA A 201 -2.54 -30.29 -14.43
C ALA A 201 -2.74 -28.76 -14.46
N VAL A 202 -4.00 -28.32 -14.44
CA VAL A 202 -4.31 -26.89 -14.41
C VAL A 202 -3.74 -26.25 -13.14
N GLY A 203 -3.26 -25.02 -13.24
CA GLY A 203 -2.47 -24.36 -12.19
C GLY A 203 -0.97 -24.69 -12.16
N TRP A 204 -0.45 -25.64 -12.98
CA TRP A 204 0.97 -26.04 -12.93
C TRP A 204 1.76 -25.80 -14.23
N THR A 205 3.06 -25.52 -14.06
CA THR A 205 4.02 -25.29 -15.15
C THR A 205 5.43 -25.75 -14.77
N GLY A 206 6.39 -25.61 -15.68
CA GLY A 206 7.75 -26.17 -15.56
C GLY A 206 7.97 -27.38 -16.47
N THR A 207 9.15 -28.02 -16.37
CA THR A 207 9.47 -29.19 -17.24
C THR A 207 8.80 -30.47 -16.74
N ASN A 208 8.66 -30.55 -15.41
CA ASN A 208 8.12 -31.65 -14.64
C ASN A 208 6.82 -31.25 -13.93
N CYS A 209 6.22 -30.11 -14.31
CA CYS A 209 5.07 -29.49 -13.65
C CYS A 209 5.33 -29.14 -12.17
N GLU A 210 6.59 -28.78 -11.88
CA GLU A 210 7.16 -28.51 -10.57
C GLU A 210 6.85 -27.09 -10.02
N THR A 211 6.36 -26.19 -10.88
CA THR A 211 6.13 -24.78 -10.54
C THR A 211 4.64 -24.46 -10.53
N ASP A 212 4.14 -24.00 -9.39
CA ASP A 212 2.79 -23.47 -9.24
C ASP A 212 2.65 -22.16 -10.04
N ILE A 213 1.55 -22.00 -10.77
CA ILE A 213 1.28 -20.79 -11.54
C ILE A 213 0.85 -19.68 -10.57
N ASN A 214 1.52 -18.54 -10.64
CA ASN A 214 1.13 -17.37 -9.85
C ASN A 214 0.16 -16.50 -10.65
N GLU A 215 -1.16 -16.71 -10.49
CA GLU A 215 -2.18 -15.93 -11.21
C GLU A 215 -2.09 -14.43 -10.87
N CYS A 216 -1.68 -14.10 -9.65
CA CYS A 216 -1.46 -12.73 -9.20
C CYS A 216 -0.32 -12.01 -9.94
N ALA A 217 0.55 -12.72 -10.66
CA ALA A 217 1.56 -12.11 -11.54
C ALA A 217 0.95 -11.29 -12.69
N SER A 218 -0.32 -11.55 -13.05
CA SER A 218 -1.08 -10.74 -14.02
C SER A 218 -1.62 -9.41 -13.44
N VAL A 219 -1.49 -9.21 -12.12
CA VAL A 219 -2.09 -8.11 -11.35
C VAL A 219 -3.59 -7.95 -11.67
N PRO A 220 -4.43 -8.96 -11.36
CA PRO A 220 -5.85 -8.93 -11.72
C PRO A 220 -6.64 -7.96 -10.82
N CYS A 221 -6.30 -7.91 -9.53
CA CYS A 221 -6.97 -7.07 -8.53
C CYS A 221 -6.75 -5.57 -8.79
N ARG A 222 -7.80 -4.78 -8.56
CA ARG A 222 -7.86 -3.32 -8.81
C ARG A 222 -7.98 -2.54 -7.51
N ASN A 223 -7.93 -1.21 -7.63
CA ASN A 223 -8.31 -0.27 -6.56
C ASN A 223 -7.61 -0.48 -5.20
N GLY A 224 -6.36 -0.93 -5.21
CA GLY A 224 -5.56 -1.17 -4.00
C GLY A 224 -5.85 -2.49 -3.28
N ALA A 225 -6.65 -3.38 -3.87
CA ALA A 225 -6.94 -4.71 -3.33
C ALA A 225 -5.71 -5.64 -3.33
N THR A 226 -5.62 -6.50 -2.31
CA THR A 226 -4.53 -7.47 -2.15
C THR A 226 -4.86 -8.77 -2.89
N CYS A 227 -3.96 -9.24 -3.74
CA CYS A 227 -4.09 -10.53 -4.43
C CYS A 227 -3.43 -11.66 -3.65
N THR A 228 -4.11 -12.80 -3.50
CA THR A 228 -3.55 -14.06 -3.03
C THR A 228 -3.75 -15.15 -4.09
N HIS A 229 -2.67 -15.82 -4.50
CA HIS A 229 -2.72 -16.93 -5.46
C HIS A 229 -3.23 -18.22 -4.79
N GLY A 230 -3.50 -19.23 -5.61
CA GLY A 230 -4.01 -20.53 -5.21
C GLY A 230 -4.15 -21.44 -6.43
N LEU A 231 -4.52 -22.70 -6.23
CA LEU A 231 -4.55 -23.70 -7.30
C LEU A 231 -5.58 -23.34 -8.39
N ASP A 232 -5.09 -22.89 -9.56
CA ASP A 232 -5.87 -22.44 -10.73
C ASP A 232 -6.84 -21.28 -10.40
N ALA A 233 -6.55 -20.49 -9.34
CA ALA A 233 -7.44 -19.46 -8.84
C ALA A 233 -6.74 -18.41 -7.97
N TYR A 234 -7.02 -17.14 -8.23
CA TYR A 234 -6.69 -16.04 -7.32
C TYR A 234 -7.92 -15.59 -6.51
N GLN A 235 -7.65 -15.02 -5.34
CA GLN A 235 -8.62 -14.26 -4.56
C GLN A 235 -8.13 -12.81 -4.38
N CYS A 236 -8.99 -11.84 -4.71
CA CYS A 236 -8.77 -10.44 -4.38
C CYS A 236 -9.44 -10.11 -3.04
N THR A 237 -8.65 -9.62 -2.08
CA THR A 237 -9.16 -9.01 -0.84
C THR A 237 -9.34 -7.53 -1.08
N CYS A 238 -10.59 -7.09 -1.26
CA CYS A 238 -10.90 -5.72 -1.64
C CYS A 238 -10.52 -4.69 -0.56
N ALA A 239 -10.06 -3.53 -1.02
CA ALA A 239 -10.03 -2.35 -0.18
C ALA A 239 -11.46 -1.93 0.20
N PRO A 240 -11.66 -1.27 1.36
CA PRO A 240 -12.96 -0.72 1.73
C PRO A 240 -13.52 0.20 0.62
N GLY A 241 -14.83 0.13 0.37
CA GLY A 241 -15.50 0.80 -0.74
C GLY A 241 -15.53 0.02 -2.07
N TYR A 242 -14.85 -1.13 -2.20
CA TYR A 242 -14.80 -1.88 -3.46
C TYR A 242 -15.32 -3.31 -3.36
N SER A 243 -15.83 -3.81 -4.49
CA SER A 243 -16.48 -5.11 -4.64
C SER A 243 -16.23 -5.72 -6.04
N GLY A 244 -16.76 -6.93 -6.26
CA GLY A 244 -16.50 -7.73 -7.47
C GLY A 244 -15.25 -8.61 -7.34
N VAL A 245 -15.11 -9.60 -8.23
CA VAL A 245 -14.02 -10.61 -8.19
C VAL A 245 -12.64 -9.97 -8.27
N ASN A 246 -12.50 -8.87 -9.03
CA ASN A 246 -11.25 -8.12 -9.16
C ASN A 246 -11.20 -6.87 -8.28
N CYS A 247 -12.20 -6.64 -7.42
CA CYS A 247 -12.35 -5.38 -6.65
C CYS A 247 -12.41 -4.13 -7.56
N ASP A 248 -12.96 -4.30 -8.76
CA ASP A 248 -13.09 -3.31 -9.83
C ASP A 248 -14.40 -2.52 -9.78
N THR A 249 -15.37 -2.98 -8.98
CA THR A 249 -16.70 -2.36 -8.84
C THR A 249 -16.76 -1.51 -7.57
N ASP A 250 -16.93 -0.20 -7.74
CA ASP A 250 -17.19 0.74 -6.65
C ASP A 250 -18.51 0.40 -5.95
N ILE A 251 -18.55 0.47 -4.61
CA ILE A 251 -19.76 0.25 -3.82
C ILE A 251 -20.53 1.57 -3.78
N ASN A 252 -21.82 1.54 -4.14
CA ASN A 252 -22.68 2.72 -4.05
C ASN A 252 -23.34 2.79 -2.66
N GLU A 253 -22.70 3.45 -1.68
CA GLU A 253 -23.30 3.65 -0.35
C GLU A 253 -24.64 4.39 -0.42
N CYS A 254 -24.86 5.21 -1.45
CA CYS A 254 -26.13 5.90 -1.67
C CYS A 254 -27.35 4.96 -1.86
N THR A 255 -27.15 3.69 -2.23
CA THR A 255 -28.24 2.68 -2.28
C THR A 255 -28.98 2.52 -0.96
N SER A 256 -28.32 2.79 0.17
CA SER A 256 -28.92 2.74 1.50
C SER A 256 -29.88 3.92 1.81
N ASN A 257 -29.95 4.91 0.92
CA ASN A 257 -30.64 6.20 1.12
C ASN A 257 -30.23 6.91 2.43
N PRO A 258 -28.93 7.18 2.63
CA PRO A 258 -28.41 7.68 3.91
C PRO A 258 -28.71 9.17 4.17
N CYS A 259 -29.11 9.92 3.14
CA CYS A 259 -29.44 11.34 3.23
C CYS A 259 -30.94 11.55 3.49
N VAL A 260 -31.29 12.41 4.45
CA VAL A 260 -32.68 12.68 4.83
C VAL A 260 -33.13 14.09 4.41
N ASN A 261 -34.37 14.47 4.76
CA ASN A 261 -34.92 15.81 4.54
C ASN A 261 -34.88 16.33 3.09
N GLY A 262 -34.92 15.42 2.10
CA GLY A 262 -34.88 15.75 0.68
C GLY A 262 -33.49 16.09 0.13
N ALA A 263 -32.43 15.90 0.91
CA ALA A 263 -31.05 16.06 0.47
C ALA A 263 -30.66 15.06 -0.63
N THR A 264 -29.78 15.48 -1.55
CA THR A 264 -29.28 14.62 -2.63
C THR A 264 -28.06 13.83 -2.17
N CYS A 265 -28.09 12.50 -2.29
CA CYS A 265 -26.93 11.66 -2.02
C CYS A 265 -25.96 11.68 -3.22
N VAL A 266 -24.68 11.85 -2.94
CA VAL A 266 -23.58 11.73 -3.90
C VAL A 266 -22.62 10.65 -3.40
N ASP A 267 -22.33 9.68 -4.26
CA ASP A 267 -21.40 8.58 -4.01
C ASP A 267 -19.97 9.07 -3.76
N ALA A 268 -19.21 8.33 -2.94
CA ALA A 268 -17.78 8.52 -2.76
C ALA A 268 -17.10 7.20 -2.40
N ILE A 269 -15.82 7.04 -2.70
CA ILE A 269 -15.09 5.82 -2.38
C ILE A 269 -15.15 5.53 -0.87
N ASN A 270 -15.81 4.42 -0.49
CA ASN A 270 -16.05 4.03 0.90
C ASN A 270 -16.84 5.08 1.71
N GLY A 271 -17.89 5.67 1.12
CA GLY A 271 -18.75 6.61 1.82
C GLY A 271 -19.73 7.37 0.93
N PHE A 272 -20.33 8.41 1.50
CA PHE A 272 -21.28 9.26 0.77
C PHE A 272 -21.14 10.71 1.22
N ASN A 273 -21.62 11.62 0.38
CA ASN A 273 -21.76 13.04 0.71
C ASN A 273 -23.21 13.47 0.46
N CYS A 274 -23.87 14.02 1.48
CA CYS A 274 -25.23 14.52 1.36
C CYS A 274 -25.23 16.02 1.02
N VAL A 275 -25.72 16.37 -0.16
CA VAL A 275 -25.96 17.77 -0.56
C VAL A 275 -27.29 18.21 0.04
N CYS A 276 -27.21 18.93 1.15
CA CYS A 276 -28.38 19.41 1.88
C CYS A 276 -29.16 20.46 1.09
N VAL A 277 -30.49 20.39 1.18
CA VAL A 277 -31.35 21.52 0.78
C VAL A 277 -31.23 22.63 1.84
N SER A 278 -31.47 23.87 1.42
CA SER A 278 -31.40 25.03 2.32
C SER A 278 -32.33 24.86 3.52
N GLY A 279 -31.85 25.22 4.71
CA GLY A 279 -32.50 24.94 6.00
C GLY A 279 -31.95 23.71 6.74
N TYR A 280 -31.18 22.81 6.10
CA TYR A 280 -30.63 21.62 6.77
C TYR A 280 -29.09 21.55 6.76
N THR A 281 -28.55 20.85 7.77
CA THR A 281 -27.12 20.63 7.98
C THR A 281 -26.85 19.25 8.64
N GLY A 282 -25.58 18.92 8.84
CA GLY A 282 -25.10 17.62 9.32
C GLY A 282 -24.79 16.65 8.18
N ALA A 283 -24.01 15.60 8.47
CA ALA A 283 -23.47 14.67 7.45
C ALA A 283 -24.55 13.90 6.66
N GLN A 284 -25.76 13.77 7.21
CA GLN A 284 -26.93 13.16 6.54
C GLN A 284 -28.03 14.19 6.23
N CYS A 285 -27.74 15.48 6.42
CA CYS A 285 -28.71 16.60 6.39
C CYS A 285 -29.85 16.44 7.40
N GLN A 286 -29.56 15.77 8.52
CA GLN A 286 -30.52 15.37 9.54
C GLN A 286 -30.84 16.45 10.58
N THR A 287 -30.08 17.55 10.60
CA THR A 287 -30.21 18.64 11.57
C THR A 287 -30.83 19.85 10.90
N ASP A 288 -31.98 20.30 11.44
CA ASP A 288 -32.59 21.58 11.08
C ASP A 288 -31.66 22.72 11.51
N ILE A 289 -31.52 23.74 10.66
CA ILE A 289 -30.79 24.96 11.01
C ILE A 289 -31.71 25.83 11.86
N ASN A 290 -31.20 26.38 12.96
CA ASN A 290 -31.96 27.27 13.83
C ASN A 290 -31.70 28.72 13.42
N GLU A 291 -32.50 29.28 12.49
CA GLU A 291 -32.39 30.70 12.10
C GLU A 291 -32.52 31.63 13.33
N CYS A 292 -33.35 31.25 14.31
CA CYS A 292 -33.54 31.99 15.56
C CYS A 292 -32.27 32.13 16.42
N ALA A 293 -31.20 31.36 16.17
CA ALA A 293 -29.90 31.53 16.83
C ALA A 293 -29.14 32.78 16.33
N THR A 294 -29.54 33.33 15.17
CA THR A 294 -28.97 34.55 14.58
C THR A 294 -29.94 35.74 14.58
N VAL A 295 -31.24 35.47 14.66
CA VAL A 295 -32.30 36.49 14.63
C VAL A 295 -32.76 36.86 16.03
N THR A 296 -32.63 38.13 16.38
CA THR A 296 -33.23 38.69 17.60
C THR A 296 -34.58 39.33 17.26
N CYS A 297 -35.66 38.79 17.81
CA CYS A 297 -36.97 39.46 17.80
C CYS A 297 -37.01 40.54 18.90
N GLU A 298 -37.50 41.73 18.57
CA GLU A 298 -37.52 42.89 19.47
C GLU A 298 -38.75 42.92 20.38
N ASN A 299 -38.77 43.86 21.34
CA ASN A 299 -39.93 44.19 22.17
C ASN A 299 -40.58 43.00 22.92
N GLY A 300 -39.77 42.00 23.28
CA GLY A 300 -40.22 40.80 24.01
C GLY A 300 -40.94 39.76 23.15
N ALA A 301 -40.90 39.90 21.82
CA ALA A 301 -41.43 38.92 20.89
C ALA A 301 -40.67 37.58 20.95
N THR A 302 -41.36 36.48 20.64
CA THR A 302 -40.74 35.13 20.60
C THR A 302 -40.38 34.75 19.17
N CYS A 303 -39.19 34.20 18.94
CA CYS A 303 -38.83 33.64 17.63
C CYS A 303 -39.38 32.21 17.48
N ASP A 304 -40.12 31.95 16.40
CA ASP A 304 -40.44 30.61 15.90
C ASP A 304 -39.45 30.21 14.82
N ASP A 305 -38.80 29.06 15.02
CA ASP A 305 -37.89 28.39 14.09
C ASP A 305 -38.70 27.72 12.97
N LEU A 306 -38.24 27.79 11.71
CA LEU A 306 -38.93 27.26 10.53
C LEU A 306 -37.90 26.82 9.47
N ILE A 307 -38.20 25.80 8.66
CA ILE A 307 -37.25 25.30 7.65
C ILE A 307 -36.79 26.43 6.71
N ASN A 308 -35.51 26.81 6.79
CA ASN A 308 -34.89 27.89 6.02
C ASN A 308 -35.57 29.27 6.23
N ALA A 309 -36.15 29.52 7.39
CA ALA A 309 -36.95 30.70 7.68
C ALA A 309 -37.09 30.96 9.19
N TYR A 310 -37.66 32.10 9.55
CA TYR A 310 -38.01 32.39 10.94
C TYR A 310 -39.32 33.19 11.00
N ARG A 311 -39.94 33.23 12.17
CA ARG A 311 -41.11 34.08 12.42
C ARG A 311 -41.12 34.64 13.84
N CYS A 312 -40.97 35.94 13.98
CA CYS A 312 -41.21 36.61 15.25
C CYS A 312 -42.72 36.69 15.55
N ARG A 313 -43.15 36.07 16.66
CA ARG A 313 -44.46 36.27 17.28
C ARG A 313 -44.43 37.51 18.15
N CYS A 314 -44.98 38.60 17.61
CA CYS A 314 -45.07 39.88 18.29
C CYS A 314 -46.00 39.82 19.52
N VAL A 315 -45.62 40.54 20.57
CA VAL A 315 -46.51 40.89 21.67
C VAL A 315 -47.56 41.88 21.15
N THR A 316 -48.78 41.85 21.67
CA THR A 316 -49.85 42.79 21.29
C THR A 316 -49.38 44.24 21.46
N GLY A 317 -49.63 45.08 20.47
CA GLY A 317 -49.07 46.43 20.36
C GLY A 317 -47.86 46.54 19.44
N PHE A 318 -47.23 45.44 19.02
CA PHE A 318 -46.06 45.47 18.11
C PHE A 318 -46.32 44.82 16.75
N THR A 319 -45.59 45.31 15.73
CA THR A 319 -45.65 44.83 14.35
C THR A 319 -44.27 44.94 13.67
N GLY A 320 -44.18 44.43 12.43
CA GLY A 320 -42.94 44.29 11.66
C GLY A 320 -42.35 42.87 11.72
N ASN A 321 -41.40 42.56 10.84
CA ASN A 321 -40.81 41.22 10.72
C ASN A 321 -39.96 40.80 11.93
N LEU A 322 -39.45 41.77 12.69
CA LEU A 322 -38.74 41.58 13.96
C LEU A 322 -39.55 42.11 15.16
N CYS A 323 -40.82 42.49 14.96
CA CYS A 323 -41.66 43.13 15.97
C CYS A 323 -41.10 44.48 16.50
N GLN A 324 -40.30 45.15 15.66
CA GLN A 324 -39.56 46.37 15.98
C GLN A 324 -40.42 47.65 16.05
N THR A 325 -41.65 47.61 15.53
CA THR A 325 -42.52 48.80 15.39
C THR A 325 -43.66 48.77 16.38
N ASN A 326 -43.78 49.79 17.25
CA ASN A 326 -45.01 50.02 18.01
C ASN A 326 -46.16 50.38 17.06
N ILE A 327 -47.32 49.78 17.27
CA ILE A 327 -48.55 50.12 16.54
C ILE A 327 -49.06 51.45 17.09
N ASN A 328 -49.27 52.43 16.21
CA ASN A 328 -49.73 53.75 16.60
C ASN A 328 -51.21 53.72 17.02
N ASP A 329 -51.46 53.61 18.31
CA ASP A 329 -52.80 53.49 18.91
C ASP A 329 -53.59 54.81 18.89
N CYS A 330 -52.97 55.92 18.48
CA CYS A 330 -53.68 57.19 18.23
C CYS A 330 -54.41 57.25 16.89
N ILE A 331 -54.26 56.25 15.99
CA ILE A 331 -54.94 56.24 14.69
C ILE A 331 -56.46 56.09 14.88
N GLY A 332 -57.20 57.15 14.58
CA GLY A 332 -58.67 57.21 14.75
C GLY A 332 -59.12 57.72 16.13
N ILE A 333 -58.21 58.00 17.05
CA ILE A 333 -58.51 58.60 18.36
C ILE A 333 -58.58 60.12 18.23
N VAL A 334 -59.60 60.72 18.85
CA VAL A 334 -59.81 62.18 18.87
C VAL A 334 -59.76 62.69 20.30
N CYS A 335 -58.65 63.35 20.64
CA CYS A 335 -58.52 64.12 21.87
C CYS A 335 -59.25 65.46 21.70
N ASN A 336 -60.30 65.70 22.48
CA ASN A 336 -61.14 66.88 22.37
C ASN A 336 -60.49 68.11 23.00
N ASN A 337 -61.08 69.29 22.76
CA ASN A 337 -60.72 70.55 23.42
C ASN A 337 -59.23 70.93 23.30
N GLY A 338 -58.58 70.56 22.19
CA GLY A 338 -57.16 70.84 21.92
C GLY A 338 -56.17 69.89 22.62
N GLY A 339 -56.65 68.81 23.24
CA GLY A 339 -55.77 67.75 23.75
C GLY A 339 -54.93 67.09 22.65
N THR A 340 -53.74 66.62 22.99
CA THR A 340 -52.83 65.93 22.05
C THR A 340 -52.79 64.44 22.36
N CYS A 341 -52.95 63.58 21.35
CA CYS A 341 -52.81 62.14 21.53
C CYS A 341 -51.33 61.74 21.65
N VAL A 342 -51.04 60.88 22.62
CA VAL A 342 -49.72 60.29 22.86
C VAL A 342 -49.84 58.78 22.72
N ASP A 343 -49.03 58.22 21.84
CA ASP A 343 -48.92 56.79 21.57
C ASP A 343 -48.33 56.04 22.77
N GLN A 344 -48.79 54.82 23.03
CA GLN A 344 -48.24 53.91 24.04
C GLN A 344 -48.24 52.47 23.50
N VAL A 345 -47.80 51.50 24.30
CA VAL A 345 -47.80 50.09 23.89
C VAL A 345 -49.20 49.49 24.11
N ASN A 346 -49.91 49.19 23.03
CA ASN A 346 -51.27 48.62 23.05
C ASN A 346 -52.27 49.49 23.84
N ASN A 347 -52.08 50.81 23.81
CA ASN A 347 -52.92 51.83 24.43
C ASN A 347 -52.55 53.23 23.92
N TYR A 348 -53.40 54.22 24.13
CA TYR A 348 -53.08 55.64 23.94
C TYR A 348 -53.36 56.46 25.21
N ALA A 349 -52.85 57.68 25.26
CA ALA A 349 -53.27 58.68 26.25
C ALA A 349 -53.45 60.06 25.62
N CYS A 350 -54.61 60.70 25.85
CA CYS A 350 -54.78 62.11 25.52
C CYS A 350 -54.15 62.99 26.61
N ASN A 351 -53.13 63.75 26.25
CA ASN A 351 -52.60 64.83 27.07
C ASN A 351 -53.54 66.05 26.97
N CYS A 352 -54.25 66.35 28.06
CA CYS A 352 -55.28 67.40 28.07
C CYS A 352 -54.73 68.79 28.37
N VAL A 353 -55.26 69.79 27.68
CA VAL A 353 -55.06 71.21 28.04
C VAL A 353 -55.65 71.46 29.42
N SER A 354 -54.99 72.33 30.22
CA SER A 354 -55.43 72.69 31.56
C SER A 354 -56.90 73.13 31.57
N GLY A 355 -57.67 72.64 32.56
CA GLY A 355 -59.13 72.76 32.61
C GLY A 355 -59.90 71.57 32.05
N TYR A 356 -59.26 70.62 31.36
CA TYR A 356 -59.92 69.43 30.79
C TYR A 356 -59.39 68.11 31.36
N SER A 357 -60.27 67.10 31.34
CA SER A 357 -60.05 65.76 31.91
C SER A 357 -60.82 64.67 31.15
N GLY A 358 -60.58 63.40 31.52
CA GLY A 358 -61.13 62.21 30.85
C GLY A 358 -60.22 61.69 29.73
N SER A 359 -60.40 60.42 29.34
CA SER A 359 -59.50 59.74 28.37
C SER A 359 -59.45 60.39 26.99
N HIS A 360 -60.45 61.19 26.63
CA HIS A 360 -60.54 61.95 25.39
C HIS A 360 -60.60 63.47 25.63
N CYS A 361 -60.19 63.96 26.80
CA CYS A 361 -60.23 65.38 27.21
C CYS A 361 -61.61 66.06 27.07
N ASN A 362 -62.69 65.27 27.15
CA ASN A 362 -64.06 65.69 26.86
C ASN A 362 -64.80 66.28 28.08
N THR A 363 -64.22 66.20 29.29
CA THR A 363 -64.85 66.64 30.54
C THR A 363 -64.16 67.91 31.06
N ASN A 364 -64.91 69.02 31.21
CA ASN A 364 -64.42 70.20 31.91
C ASN A 364 -64.16 69.85 33.39
N ILE A 365 -63.00 70.26 33.92
CA ILE A 365 -62.69 70.14 35.35
C ILE A 365 -63.56 71.15 36.08
N ASN A 366 -64.33 70.69 37.07
CA ASN A 366 -65.20 71.57 37.85
C ASN A 366 -64.38 72.39 38.86
N ASP A 367 -63.97 73.57 38.44
CA ASP A 367 -63.15 74.50 39.22
C ASP A 367 -63.86 75.01 40.49
N CYS A 368 -65.19 74.86 40.57
CA CYS A 368 -65.97 75.19 41.76
C CYS A 368 -65.85 74.19 42.92
N ILE A 369 -65.29 72.98 42.73
CA ILE A 369 -65.18 71.97 43.81
C ILE A 369 -64.34 72.47 45.00
N SER A 370 -63.31 73.29 44.74
CA SER A 370 -62.42 73.85 45.77
C SER A 370 -62.76 75.28 46.17
N ILE A 371 -63.82 75.88 45.60
CA ILE A 371 -64.08 77.32 45.67
C ILE A 371 -65.44 77.61 46.31
N THR A 372 -65.40 78.24 47.50
CA THR A 372 -66.60 78.75 48.16
C THR A 372 -66.81 80.24 47.89
N CYS A 373 -67.82 80.55 47.07
CA CYS A 373 -68.35 81.90 46.92
C CYS A 373 -68.95 82.40 48.25
N ALA A 374 -68.67 83.65 48.62
CA ALA A 374 -69.23 84.25 49.83
C ALA A 374 -70.68 84.75 49.61
N ASN A 375 -71.34 85.13 50.71
CA ASN A 375 -72.58 85.92 50.70
C ASN A 375 -73.71 85.33 49.82
N ASN A 376 -73.86 84.00 49.86
CA ASN A 376 -74.84 83.24 49.06
C ASN A 376 -74.70 83.42 47.53
N GLY A 377 -73.50 83.78 47.05
CA GLY A 377 -73.17 83.72 45.63
C GLY A 377 -73.08 82.28 45.11
N THR A 378 -73.48 82.05 43.87
CA THR A 378 -73.39 80.73 43.22
C THR A 378 -72.10 80.63 42.39
N CYS A 379 -71.32 79.58 42.58
CA CYS A 379 -70.15 79.35 41.75
C CYS A 379 -70.59 78.84 40.36
N ILE A 380 -70.11 79.49 39.31
CA ILE A 380 -70.30 79.09 37.92
C ILE A 380 -68.96 78.61 37.37
N ASP A 381 -68.95 77.34 36.97
CA ASP A 381 -67.82 76.66 36.34
C ASP A 381 -67.40 77.32 35.02
N LYS A 382 -66.09 77.33 34.74
CA LYS A 382 -65.47 77.80 33.48
C LYS A 382 -64.32 76.85 33.12
N ILE A 383 -63.67 77.11 31.99
CA ILE A 383 -62.51 76.33 31.55
C ILE A 383 -61.28 76.86 32.29
N ASN A 384 -60.69 76.05 33.17
CA ASN A 384 -59.48 76.38 33.95
C ASN A 384 -59.64 77.68 34.78
N SER A 385 -60.86 77.93 35.25
CA SER A 385 -61.27 79.14 35.97
C SER A 385 -62.68 78.99 36.56
N PHE A 386 -63.11 79.94 37.38
CA PHE A 386 -64.47 80.00 37.92
C PHE A 386 -65.00 81.44 37.93
N ASN A 387 -66.32 81.61 38.11
CA ASN A 387 -66.92 82.91 38.40
C ASN A 387 -68.03 82.80 39.44
N CYS A 388 -67.96 83.57 40.53
CA CYS A 388 -69.06 83.67 41.48
C CYS A 388 -70.16 84.62 40.96
N ALA A 389 -71.29 84.06 40.53
CA ALA A 389 -72.52 84.82 40.37
C ALA A 389 -72.95 85.40 41.73
N CYS A 390 -72.76 86.71 41.88
CA CYS A 390 -72.99 87.42 43.13
C CYS A 390 -74.48 87.58 43.40
N ALA A 391 -74.89 87.43 44.66
CA ALA A 391 -76.23 87.83 45.10
C ALA A 391 -76.41 89.37 44.96
N PRO A 392 -77.64 89.89 44.83
CA PRO A 392 -77.88 91.33 44.73
C PRO A 392 -77.21 92.11 45.85
N GLY A 393 -76.49 93.19 45.50
CA GLY A 393 -75.69 93.97 46.43
C GLY A 393 -74.24 93.52 46.60
N TRP A 394 -73.78 92.46 45.91
CA TRP A 394 -72.39 91.96 45.98
C TRP A 394 -71.67 91.93 44.62
N THR A 395 -70.34 91.99 44.66
CA THR A 395 -69.40 91.98 43.52
C THR A 395 -68.06 91.32 43.87
N GLY A 396 -67.22 91.14 42.85
CA GLY A 396 -65.85 90.61 42.94
C GLY A 396 -65.81 89.09 42.75
N THR A 397 -64.63 88.56 42.39
CA THR A 397 -64.44 87.16 41.95
C THR A 397 -64.97 86.10 42.91
N LEU A 398 -64.97 86.38 44.22
CA LEU A 398 -65.49 85.49 45.28
C LEU A 398 -66.80 86.00 45.94
N ALA A 399 -67.51 86.97 45.34
CA ALA A 399 -68.69 87.64 45.90
C ALA A 399 -68.49 88.33 47.28
N ARG A 400 -67.24 88.77 47.56
CA ARG A 400 -66.83 89.31 48.88
C ARG A 400 -66.92 90.84 49.03
N ARG A 401 -67.22 91.60 47.97
CA ARG A 401 -67.28 93.09 48.01
C ARG A 401 -68.73 93.57 47.89
N MET A 402 -69.15 94.52 48.72
CA MET A 402 -70.48 95.12 48.63
C MET A 402 -70.55 96.14 47.49
N LEU A 403 -71.70 96.27 46.83
CA LEU A 403 -71.98 97.30 45.82
C LEU A 403 -72.22 98.65 46.50
N THR A 404 -71.14 99.42 46.71
CA THR A 404 -71.16 100.73 47.37
C THR A 404 -71.69 101.86 46.47
N ASN A 405 -72.66 101.58 45.61
CA ASN A 405 -73.37 102.58 44.79
C ASN A 405 -74.78 102.07 44.44
N VAL A 406 -75.74 102.39 45.31
CA VAL A 406 -77.17 102.38 44.97
C VAL A 406 -77.69 103.81 45.15
N THR A 407 -77.37 104.68 44.18
CA THR A 407 -78.15 105.91 43.99
C THR A 407 -79.57 105.50 43.60
N ALA A 408 -80.56 105.92 44.37
CA ALA A 408 -81.94 105.43 44.22
C ALA A 408 -82.48 105.65 42.81
N MET A 409 -83.09 104.61 42.23
CA MET A 409 -83.90 104.76 41.01
C MET A 409 -85.15 105.59 41.36
N PRO A 410 -85.43 106.70 40.65
CA PRO A 410 -86.67 107.44 40.83
C PRO A 410 -87.85 106.64 40.25
N ALA A 411 -88.99 106.65 40.93
CA ALA A 411 -90.18 105.94 40.48
C ALA A 411 -90.82 106.67 39.28
N GLN A 412 -91.00 105.97 38.15
CA GLN A 412 -91.81 106.44 37.02
C GLN A 412 -92.70 105.33 36.44
N THR A 413 -94.02 105.57 36.51
CA THR A 413 -95.09 105.14 35.58
C THR A 413 -95.17 103.66 35.14
N MET A 414 -96.17 102.94 35.67
CA MET A 414 -97.02 102.04 34.87
C MET A 414 -98.12 102.89 34.19
N PRO A 415 -98.58 102.59 32.96
CA PRO A 415 -99.75 101.70 32.79
C PRO A 415 -99.76 100.93 31.43
N PRO A 416 -100.85 100.20 31.08
CA PRO A 416 -101.69 99.31 31.86
C PRO A 416 -101.64 97.85 31.33
N ALA A 417 -102.22 96.90 32.06
CA ALA A 417 -102.43 95.53 31.58
C ALA A 417 -103.86 95.30 31.07
N LEU A 418 -104.06 94.40 30.09
CA LEU A 418 -105.30 93.64 29.96
C LEU A 418 -105.13 92.34 29.15
N MET A 419 -105.68 91.24 29.69
CA MET A 419 -106.01 89.96 29.04
C MET A 419 -104.87 89.00 28.62
N TYR A 420 -104.98 87.66 28.81
CA TYR A 420 -106.02 86.86 29.48
C TYR A 420 -105.52 85.50 30.02
N LEU A 421 -106.35 84.90 30.89
CA LEU A 421 -106.40 83.49 31.34
C LEU A 421 -105.23 82.85 32.13
N VAL A 422 -105.60 82.40 33.33
CA VAL A 422 -104.85 81.48 34.22
C VAL A 422 -105.32 80.04 33.98
N GLY A 423 -104.42 79.04 34.08
CA GLY A 423 -104.76 77.62 33.89
C GLY A 423 -103.78 76.62 34.52
N THR A 424 -103.92 76.40 35.83
CA THR A 424 -103.66 75.15 36.62
C THR A 424 -103.32 73.87 35.83
N ARG A 425 -102.48 72.90 36.26
CA ARG A 425 -101.81 72.48 37.54
C ARG A 425 -100.85 71.30 37.16
N ALA A 426 -99.93 70.73 37.95
CA ALA A 426 -99.29 70.99 39.26
C ALA A 426 -98.01 70.11 39.37
N SER A 427 -97.18 70.27 40.41
CA SER A 427 -95.96 69.47 40.65
C SER A 427 -96.20 68.15 41.38
N VAL A 428 -95.53 67.07 40.96
CA VAL A 428 -95.13 65.93 41.83
C VAL A 428 -93.73 65.45 41.42
N ARG A 429 -92.85 65.20 42.40
CA ARG A 429 -91.62 64.39 42.27
C ARG A 429 -91.90 62.98 42.83
N MET A 430 -91.31 61.95 42.24
CA MET A 430 -90.37 61.06 42.96
C MET A 430 -89.76 59.99 42.06
N ASP A 431 -88.52 59.63 42.37
CA ASP A 431 -87.75 58.53 41.78
C ASP A 431 -88.09 57.18 42.45
N THR A 432 -87.90 56.08 41.72
CA THR A 432 -87.32 54.86 42.31
C THR A 432 -86.55 54.03 41.29
N LEU A 433 -85.42 53.49 41.75
CA LEU A 433 -84.67 52.38 41.15
C LEU A 433 -85.46 51.06 41.32
N ASP A 434 -85.22 50.07 40.44
CA ASP A 434 -84.35 48.94 40.81
C ASP A 434 -83.79 48.16 39.60
N ARG A 435 -82.93 47.18 39.88
CA ARG A 435 -82.09 46.38 38.98
C ARG A 435 -82.38 44.87 39.18
N PHE A 436 -81.63 44.01 38.47
CA PHE A 436 -81.50 42.54 38.63
C PHE A 436 -82.55 41.58 37.99
N VAL A 437 -82.17 41.09 36.81
CA VAL A 437 -81.88 39.66 36.53
C VAL A 437 -82.76 38.59 37.20
N LYS A 438 -83.49 37.81 36.39
CA LYS A 438 -83.41 36.33 36.42
C LYS A 438 -83.92 35.64 35.16
N ARG A 439 -83.37 34.43 34.96
CA ARG A 439 -83.64 33.46 33.89
C ARG A 439 -85.13 33.09 33.82
N LYS A 440 -85.69 32.92 32.61
CA LYS A 440 -85.68 31.60 31.95
C LYS A 440 -85.80 31.74 30.43
#